data_AF-A0A6J1LWX5-F1
#
_entry.id   AF-A0A6J1LWX5-F1
#
_cell.length_a   1.000
_cell.length_b   1.000
_cell.length_c   1.000
_cell.angle_alpha   90.00
_cell.angle_beta   90.00
_cell.angle_gamma   90.00
#
_symmetry.space_group_name_H-M   'P 1'
#
loop_
_entity.id
_entity.type
_entity.pdbx_description
1 polymer ?
#
loop_
_entity_poly.entity_id
_entity_poly.type
_entity_poly.pdbx_seq_one_letter_code
_entity_poly.pdbx_strand_id
1 'polypeptide(L)'
;MRGLLYLCCWLVVSGEIYAQLPESRIINGTVASVSDTKHLVSIRLKKNDRNFGSGHICGGSLIGPNKVLTAAHCLFNTSKKRYRKAKEFVVVMGTLNRYERNTGTIVSDVSSIAYMNTFTTDSMRDDVGVMFLRTGLPVNSTHPTVAPIQLATEPTPSGVTCQVAGWGRTEQLIP
;
A
#
# COMPACT_ATOMS: atom_id res chain seq x y z
N MET A 1 68.64 26.29 -27.47
CA MET A 1 67.39 26.61 -28.18
C MET A 1 66.47 25.42 -28.09
N ARG A 2 65.23 25.63 -27.59
CA ARG A 2 63.96 24.96 -27.95
C ARG A 2 64.00 23.42 -28.08
N GLY A 3 63.29 22.61 -27.34
CA GLY A 3 62.19 22.78 -26.39
C GLY A 3 61.63 21.38 -26.17
N LEU A 4 61.21 21.07 -24.93
CA LEU A 4 60.53 19.81 -24.64
C LEU A 4 59.12 20.17 -24.18
N LEU A 5 58.15 19.86 -25.02
CA LEU A 5 56.72 19.90 -24.69
C LEU A 5 56.46 18.90 -23.56
N TYR A 6 56.07 19.38 -22.38
CA TYR A 6 55.43 18.54 -21.38
C TYR A 6 53.95 18.42 -21.73
N LEU A 7 53.52 17.21 -22.12
CA LEU A 7 52.12 16.84 -22.19
C LEU A 7 51.52 16.96 -20.77
N CYS A 8 50.71 17.99 -20.55
CA CYS A 8 49.88 18.08 -19.36
C CYS A 8 48.74 17.06 -19.53
N CYS A 9 48.86 15.89 -18.89
CA CYS A 9 47.79 14.91 -18.84
C CYS A 9 46.69 15.46 -17.93
N TRP A 10 45.66 16.05 -18.53
CA TRP A 10 44.42 16.40 -17.85
C TRP A 10 43.69 15.10 -17.46
N LEU A 11 43.90 14.64 -16.23
CA LEU A 11 42.95 13.74 -15.59
C LEU A 11 41.75 14.57 -15.17
N VAL A 12 40.83 14.81 -16.11
CA VAL A 12 39.45 15.16 -15.77
C VAL A 12 38.86 13.89 -15.16
N VAL A 13 38.83 13.83 -13.83
CA VAL A 13 37.96 12.89 -13.13
C VAL A 13 36.54 13.36 -13.43
N SER A 14 35.88 12.69 -14.38
CA SER A 14 34.45 12.80 -14.59
C SER A 14 33.78 12.27 -13.31
N GLY A 15 33.60 13.15 -12.33
CA GLY A 15 32.72 12.88 -11.21
C GLY A 15 31.31 12.81 -11.77
N GLU A 16 30.85 11.62 -12.10
CA GLU A 16 29.43 11.37 -12.29
C GLU A 16 28.76 11.71 -10.96
N ILE A 17 28.11 12.89 -10.91
CA ILE A 17 27.18 13.21 -9.84
C ILE A 17 25.99 12.28 -10.05
N TYR A 18 26.07 11.07 -9.48
CA TYR A 18 24.90 10.27 -9.21
C TYR A 18 24.08 11.07 -8.21
N ALA A 19 23.10 11.81 -8.71
CA ALA A 19 22.05 12.38 -7.89
C ALA A 19 21.35 11.21 -7.20
N GLN A 20 21.75 10.93 -5.97
CA GLN A 20 21.12 9.96 -5.12
C GLN A 20 19.71 10.47 -4.85
N LEU A 21 18.73 9.93 -5.61
CA LEU A 21 17.32 10.16 -5.33
C LEU A 21 17.13 9.85 -3.84
N PRO A 22 16.58 10.79 -3.05
CA PRO A 22 16.37 10.54 -1.64
C PRO A 22 15.53 9.26 -1.55
N GLU A 23 16.03 8.26 -0.82
CA GLU A 23 15.21 7.11 -0.48
C GLU A 23 13.92 7.66 0.11
N SER A 24 12.81 7.44 -0.58
CA SER A 24 11.49 7.89 -0.13
C SER A 24 11.10 7.02 1.07
N ARG A 25 11.69 7.31 2.22
CA ARG A 25 11.21 6.85 3.51
C ARG A 25 10.07 7.78 3.94
N ILE A 26 9.14 7.25 4.71
CA ILE A 26 8.18 8.08 5.43
C ILE A 26 8.98 8.85 6.49
N ILE A 27 9.24 10.13 6.24
CA ILE A 27 9.89 11.04 7.19
C ILE A 27 8.78 11.87 7.84
N ASN A 28 8.72 11.91 9.18
CA ASN A 28 7.74 12.68 9.95
C ASN A 28 6.26 12.29 9.71
N GLY A 29 5.92 11.01 9.91
CA GLY A 29 4.51 10.60 9.93
C GLY A 29 3.72 11.35 11.02
N THR A 30 2.49 11.74 10.70
CA THR A 30 1.55 12.37 11.65
C THR A 30 0.28 11.54 11.73
N VAL A 31 -0.50 11.71 12.81
CA VAL A 31 -1.79 11.03 12.95
C VAL A 31 -2.71 11.49 11.81
N ALA A 32 -3.19 10.52 11.03
CA ALA A 32 -4.05 10.80 9.88
C ALA A 32 -5.46 11.22 10.30
N SER A 33 -6.09 12.06 9.48
CA SER A 33 -7.48 12.45 9.66
C SER A 33 -8.42 11.48 8.93
N VAL A 34 -9.69 11.39 9.37
CA VAL A 34 -10.71 10.56 8.70
C VAL A 34 -10.90 10.98 7.24
N SER A 35 -10.79 12.27 6.92
CA SER A 35 -10.97 12.77 5.56
C SER A 35 -9.91 12.25 4.60
N ASP A 36 -8.68 12.08 5.06
CA ASP A 36 -7.55 11.68 4.22
C ASP A 36 -7.53 10.17 3.96
N THR A 37 -8.17 9.39 4.83
CA THR A 37 -8.09 7.93 4.83
C THR A 37 -9.39 7.22 4.50
N LYS A 38 -10.38 7.91 3.89
CA LYS A 38 -11.70 7.30 3.60
C LYS A 38 -11.63 6.06 2.70
N HIS A 39 -10.58 5.94 1.88
CA HIS A 39 -10.35 4.80 1.01
C HIS A 39 -9.50 3.70 1.65
N LEU A 40 -8.85 3.98 2.79
CA LEU A 40 -7.91 3.07 3.42
C LEU A 40 -8.64 1.87 4.01
N VAL A 41 -8.15 0.66 3.72
CA VAL A 41 -8.68 -0.57 4.29
C VAL A 41 -7.61 -1.40 4.98
N SER A 42 -8.03 -2.10 6.03
CA SER A 42 -7.26 -3.06 6.80
C SER A 42 -7.63 -4.47 6.31
N ILE A 43 -6.70 -5.13 5.63
CA ILE A 43 -6.85 -6.52 5.18
C ILE A 43 -6.33 -7.43 6.28
N ARG A 44 -7.17 -8.35 6.74
CA ARG A 44 -6.90 -9.19 7.91
C ARG A 44 -7.10 -10.67 7.61
N LEU A 45 -6.33 -11.53 8.28
CA LEU A 45 -6.58 -12.96 8.31
C LEU A 45 -7.54 -13.28 9.44
N LYS A 46 -8.71 -13.85 9.13
CA LYS A 46 -9.74 -14.19 10.13
C LYS A 46 -9.19 -15.05 11.27
N LYS A 47 -8.35 -16.03 10.94
CA LYS A 47 -7.72 -16.93 11.92
C LYS A 47 -6.87 -16.22 12.98
N ASN A 48 -6.37 -15.02 12.66
CA ASN A 48 -5.48 -14.23 13.51
C ASN A 48 -6.20 -13.01 14.12
N ASP A 49 -7.44 -12.70 13.73
CA ASP A 49 -8.21 -11.54 14.21
C ASP A 49 -9.07 -11.88 15.43
N ARG A 50 -8.50 -12.62 16.39
CA ARG A 50 -9.21 -13.01 17.64
C ARG A 50 -9.52 -11.80 18.50
N ASN A 51 -8.53 -10.92 18.64
CA ASN A 51 -8.73 -9.57 19.16
C ASN A 51 -8.97 -8.68 17.94
N PHE A 52 -9.97 -7.82 17.99
CA PHE A 52 -10.29 -6.98 16.85
C PHE A 52 -9.06 -6.16 16.43
N GLY A 53 -8.58 -6.33 15.19
CA GLY A 53 -7.40 -5.65 14.66
C GLY A 53 -6.12 -6.49 14.66
N SER A 54 -6.03 -7.57 15.45
CA SER A 54 -4.81 -8.39 15.57
C SER A 54 -4.50 -9.21 14.31
N GLY A 55 -5.49 -9.41 13.44
CA GLY A 55 -5.35 -10.15 12.20
C GLY A 55 -4.78 -9.35 11.05
N HIS A 56 -4.46 -8.07 11.23
CA HIS A 56 -3.96 -7.19 10.16
C HIS A 56 -2.68 -7.73 9.53
N ILE A 57 -2.69 -7.83 8.19
CA ILE A 57 -1.53 -8.28 7.41
C ILE A 57 -1.13 -7.31 6.31
N CYS A 58 -2.07 -6.54 5.77
CA CYS A 58 -1.84 -5.62 4.67
C CYS A 58 -2.84 -4.46 4.68
N GLY A 59 -2.47 -3.38 4.00
CA GLY A 59 -3.38 -2.33 3.59
C GLY A 59 -3.99 -2.57 2.21
N GLY A 60 -4.92 -1.72 1.84
CA GLY A 60 -5.45 -1.61 0.49
C GLY A 60 -6.26 -0.33 0.34
N SER A 61 -6.76 -0.09 -0.86
CA SER A 61 -7.59 1.06 -1.20
C SER A 61 -8.92 0.62 -1.77
N LEU A 62 -10.01 1.17 -1.25
CA LEU A 62 -11.33 1.01 -1.83
C LEU A 62 -11.37 1.76 -3.18
N ILE A 63 -11.63 1.06 -4.28
CA ILE A 63 -11.65 1.63 -5.65
C ILE A 63 -13.04 1.56 -6.30
N GLY A 64 -14.04 1.09 -5.54
CA GLY A 64 -15.44 1.06 -5.91
C GLY A 64 -16.29 0.62 -4.71
N PRO A 65 -17.61 0.50 -4.85
CA PRO A 65 -18.49 0.22 -3.71
C PRO A 65 -18.11 -1.04 -2.92
N ASN A 66 -17.61 -2.07 -3.61
CA ASN A 66 -17.25 -3.36 -3.02
C ASN A 66 -15.93 -3.93 -3.58
N LYS A 67 -15.01 -3.06 -4.03
CA LYS A 67 -13.75 -3.47 -4.67
C LYS A 67 -12.57 -2.83 -3.95
N VAL A 68 -11.61 -3.65 -3.53
CA VAL A 68 -10.38 -3.20 -2.88
C VAL A 68 -9.20 -3.54 -3.77
N LEU A 69 -8.39 -2.53 -4.10
CA LEU A 69 -7.08 -2.70 -4.70
C LEU A 69 -6.04 -2.95 -3.59
N THR A 70 -5.17 -3.92 -3.81
CA THR A 70 -4.08 -4.28 -2.90
C THR A 70 -2.94 -4.89 -3.72
N ALA A 71 -1.94 -5.45 -3.04
CA ALA A 71 -0.82 -6.14 -3.67
C ALA A 71 -1.10 -7.64 -3.85
N ALA A 72 -0.54 -8.26 -4.88
CA ALA A 72 -0.66 -9.71 -5.09
C ALA A 72 0.04 -10.49 -3.95
N HIS A 73 1.16 -9.97 -3.44
CA HIS A 73 1.89 -10.60 -2.33
C HIS A 73 1.05 -10.64 -1.04
N CYS A 74 0.14 -9.68 -0.83
CA CYS A 74 -0.79 -9.69 0.30
C CYS A 74 -1.78 -10.87 0.23
N LEU A 75 -2.08 -11.32 -0.99
CA LEU A 75 -2.95 -12.45 -1.27
C LEU A 75 -2.19 -13.79 -1.24
N PHE A 76 -0.85 -13.75 -1.29
CA PHE A 76 0.02 -14.91 -1.28
C PHE A 76 0.41 -15.32 0.13
N ASN A 77 0.59 -16.62 0.35
CA ASN A 77 1.13 -17.18 1.59
C ASN A 77 2.51 -17.78 1.30
N THR A 78 3.56 -17.01 1.59
CA THR A 78 4.95 -17.42 1.37
C THR A 78 5.30 -18.73 2.08
N SER A 79 4.84 -18.93 3.32
CA SER A 79 5.13 -20.16 4.08
C SER A 79 4.47 -21.40 3.47
N LYS A 80 3.30 -21.26 2.85
CA LYS A 80 2.59 -22.37 2.19
C LYS A 80 2.80 -22.41 0.68
N LYS A 81 3.59 -21.49 0.13
CA LYS A 81 3.86 -21.29 -1.30
C LYS A 81 2.59 -21.36 -2.16
N ARG A 82 1.50 -20.71 -1.71
CA ARG A 82 0.22 -20.67 -2.43
C ARG A 82 -0.56 -19.39 -2.17
N TYR A 83 -1.46 -19.04 -3.08
CA TYR A 83 -2.48 -18.03 -2.83
C TYR A 83 -3.43 -18.47 -1.71
N ARG A 84 -3.86 -17.48 -0.92
CA ARG A 84 -4.88 -17.65 0.11
C ARG A 84 -6.26 -17.71 -0.52
N LYS A 85 -7.20 -18.39 0.14
CA LYS A 85 -8.60 -18.43 -0.30
C LYS A 85 -9.33 -17.18 0.20
N ALA A 86 -10.30 -16.67 -0.55
CA ALA A 86 -11.09 -15.49 -0.17
C ALA A 86 -11.66 -15.59 1.27
N LYS A 87 -12.17 -16.77 1.65
CA LYS A 87 -12.69 -17.05 2.99
C LYS A 87 -11.69 -16.90 4.15
N GLU A 88 -10.38 -16.86 3.86
CA GLU A 88 -9.35 -16.64 4.89
C GLU A 88 -9.28 -15.17 5.34
N PHE A 89 -9.89 -14.25 4.56
CA PHE A 89 -9.78 -12.82 4.76
C PHE A 89 -11.04 -12.18 5.33
N VAL A 90 -10.83 -11.09 6.07
CA VAL A 90 -11.83 -10.08 6.38
C VAL A 90 -11.21 -8.71 6.10
N VAL A 91 -12.01 -7.79 5.57
CA VAL A 91 -11.59 -6.41 5.27
C VAL A 91 -12.35 -5.46 6.19
N VAL A 92 -11.62 -4.54 6.81
CA VAL A 92 -12.17 -3.54 7.72
C VAL A 92 -11.83 -2.14 7.23
N MET A 93 -12.79 -1.22 7.24
CA MET A 93 -12.62 0.15 6.76
C MET A 93 -13.42 1.14 7.61
N GLY A 94 -13.10 2.43 7.52
CA GLY A 94 -13.81 3.49 8.23
C GLY A 94 -13.41 3.63 9.70
N THR A 95 -12.15 3.34 10.03
CA THR A 95 -11.57 3.55 11.37
C THR A 95 -10.13 4.07 11.27
N LEU A 96 -9.75 4.97 12.18
CA LEU A 96 -8.37 5.43 12.34
C LEU A 96 -7.56 4.49 13.25
N ASN A 97 -8.20 3.93 14.29
CA ASN A 97 -7.58 2.94 15.15
C ASN A 97 -7.99 1.53 14.69
N ARG A 98 -7.04 0.75 14.16
CA ARG A 98 -7.32 -0.62 13.68
C ARG A 98 -7.86 -1.56 14.76
N TYR A 99 -7.65 -1.24 16.04
CA TYR A 99 -8.08 -2.04 17.19
C TYR A 99 -9.48 -1.66 17.71
N GLU A 100 -10.11 -0.62 17.15
CA GLU A 100 -11.41 -0.13 17.60
C GLU A 100 -12.48 -0.26 16.50
N ARG A 101 -13.69 -0.62 16.93
CA ARG A 101 -14.89 -0.62 16.09
C ARG A 101 -15.71 0.61 16.45
N ASN A 102 -15.80 1.53 15.51
CA ASN A 102 -16.59 2.76 15.62
C ASN A 102 -17.90 2.63 14.84
N THR A 103 -18.84 3.56 15.04
CA THR A 103 -20.13 3.56 14.34
C THR A 103 -19.99 3.58 12.81
N GLY A 104 -18.93 4.21 12.29
CA GLY A 104 -18.60 4.22 10.85
C GLY A 104 -17.73 3.06 10.38
N THR A 105 -17.49 2.04 11.20
CA THR A 105 -16.62 0.91 10.83
C THR A 105 -17.40 -0.15 10.05
N ILE A 106 -16.98 -0.41 8.82
CA ILE A 106 -17.51 -1.49 7.99
C ILE A 106 -16.56 -2.69 8.10
N VAL A 107 -17.13 -3.86 8.36
CA VAL A 107 -16.42 -5.14 8.36
C VAL A 107 -17.06 -6.03 7.31
N SER A 108 -16.28 -6.42 6.30
CA SER A 108 -16.76 -7.23 5.19
C SER A 108 -15.96 -8.49 5.01
N ASP A 109 -16.69 -9.57 4.78
CA ASP A 109 -16.14 -10.78 4.17
C ASP A 109 -15.72 -10.53 2.72
N VAL A 110 -14.82 -11.38 2.23
CA VAL A 110 -14.33 -11.36 0.85
C VAL A 110 -15.01 -12.48 0.06
N SER A 111 -15.67 -12.12 -1.04
CA SER A 111 -16.37 -13.06 -1.92
C SER A 111 -15.40 -13.76 -2.88
N SER A 112 -14.50 -13.01 -3.50
CA SER A 112 -13.48 -13.52 -4.42
C SER A 112 -12.25 -12.61 -4.44
N ILE A 113 -11.17 -13.11 -5.02
CA ILE A 113 -9.92 -12.38 -5.23
C ILE A 113 -9.46 -12.56 -6.67
N ALA A 114 -8.82 -11.55 -7.22
CA ALA A 114 -8.11 -11.58 -8.50
C ALA A 114 -6.70 -11.03 -8.29
N TYR A 115 -5.75 -11.49 -9.10
CA TYR A 115 -4.35 -11.07 -9.05
C TYR A 115 -3.71 -11.33 -10.41
N MET A 116 -2.62 -10.64 -10.70
CA MET A 116 -1.88 -10.84 -11.94
C MET A 116 -1.24 -12.24 -11.96
N ASN A 117 -1.43 -12.96 -13.05
CA ASN A 117 -0.85 -14.29 -13.25
C ASN A 117 0.68 -14.24 -13.46
N THR A 118 1.22 -13.09 -13.84
CA THR A 118 2.63 -12.80 -14.02
C THR A 118 3.37 -12.47 -12.72
N PHE A 119 2.65 -12.28 -11.60
CA PHE A 119 3.28 -12.01 -10.30
C PHE A 119 4.19 -13.15 -9.86
N THR A 120 5.43 -12.82 -9.48
CA THR A 120 6.36 -13.74 -8.84
C THR A 120 6.92 -13.12 -7.56
N THR A 121 7.06 -13.93 -6.51
CA THR A 121 7.61 -13.47 -5.22
C THR A 121 9.08 -13.08 -5.28
N ASP A 122 9.78 -13.50 -6.34
CA ASP A 122 11.22 -13.23 -6.51
C ASP A 122 11.46 -11.86 -7.16
N SER A 123 10.66 -11.51 -8.18
CA SER A 123 10.81 -10.24 -8.91
C SER A 123 9.94 -9.11 -8.39
N MET A 124 8.85 -9.45 -7.66
CA MET A 124 7.80 -8.51 -7.25
C MET A 124 7.17 -7.73 -8.43
N ARG A 125 7.36 -8.21 -9.67
CA ARG A 125 6.74 -7.65 -10.86
C ARG A 125 5.24 -7.91 -10.82
N ASP A 126 4.44 -6.96 -11.33
CA ASP A 126 2.99 -7.06 -11.43
C ASP A 126 2.31 -7.40 -10.09
N ASP A 127 2.82 -6.84 -9.00
CA ASP A 127 2.35 -7.05 -7.64
C ASP A 127 1.01 -6.33 -7.35
N VAL A 128 -0.02 -6.73 -8.09
CA VAL A 128 -1.35 -6.13 -8.08
C VAL A 128 -2.40 -7.20 -7.83
N GLY A 129 -3.25 -6.95 -6.83
CA GLY A 129 -4.36 -7.80 -6.43
C GLY A 129 -5.64 -6.99 -6.22
N VAL A 130 -6.78 -7.63 -6.45
CA VAL A 130 -8.11 -7.06 -6.21
C VAL A 130 -8.92 -8.01 -5.35
N MET A 131 -9.58 -7.47 -4.32
CA MET A 131 -10.51 -8.21 -3.48
C MET A 131 -11.93 -7.71 -3.75
N PHE A 132 -12.85 -8.65 -3.94
CA PHE A 132 -14.27 -8.36 -4.07
C PHE A 132 -14.94 -8.62 -2.72
N LEU A 133 -15.65 -7.63 -2.23
CA LEU A 133 -16.27 -7.64 -0.91
C LEU A 133 -17.72 -8.14 -0.98
N ARG A 134 -18.15 -8.88 0.04
CA ARG A 134 -19.54 -9.29 0.21
C ARG A 134 -20.43 -8.13 0.66
N THR A 135 -19.90 -7.26 1.52
CA THR A 135 -20.57 -6.06 2.02
C THR A 135 -19.77 -4.84 1.60
N GLY A 136 -20.32 -4.07 0.66
CA GLY A 136 -19.75 -2.80 0.21
C GLY A 136 -20.51 -1.59 0.74
N LEU A 137 -20.17 -0.43 0.21
CA LEU A 137 -21.02 0.76 0.30
C LEU A 137 -22.32 0.55 -0.50
N PRO A 138 -23.48 1.00 0.02
CA PRO A 138 -24.70 1.05 -0.78
C PRO A 138 -24.47 1.94 -2.01
N VAL A 139 -24.98 1.49 -3.16
CA VAL A 139 -24.91 2.27 -4.41
C VAL A 139 -25.64 3.61 -4.19
N ASN A 140 -25.00 4.72 -4.57
CA ASN A 140 -25.51 6.08 -4.40
C ASN A 140 -25.67 6.58 -2.95
N SER A 141 -25.06 5.91 -1.97
CA SER A 141 -24.99 6.42 -0.59
C SER A 141 -23.64 7.05 -0.33
N THR A 142 -23.65 8.23 0.29
CA THR A 142 -22.46 8.76 0.96
C THR A 142 -22.27 8.04 2.29
N HIS A 143 -21.02 7.91 2.74
CA HIS A 143 -20.68 7.35 4.04
C HIS A 143 -19.70 8.28 4.76
N PRO A 144 -19.87 8.54 6.07
CA PRO A 144 -19.10 9.58 6.76
C PRO A 144 -17.59 9.30 6.76
N THR A 145 -17.21 8.04 6.92
CA THR A 145 -15.81 7.61 7.14
C THR A 145 -15.23 6.75 6.02
N VAL A 146 -16.00 6.46 4.96
CA VAL A 146 -15.60 5.51 3.91
C VAL A 146 -15.99 6.07 2.55
N ALA A 147 -15.07 6.06 1.59
CA ALA A 147 -15.31 6.47 0.21
C ALA A 147 -14.26 5.83 -0.71
N PRO A 148 -14.62 5.44 -1.94
CA PRO A 148 -13.63 4.97 -2.91
C PRO A 148 -12.68 6.10 -3.34
N ILE A 149 -11.42 5.75 -3.61
CA ILE A 149 -10.47 6.63 -4.30
C ILE A 149 -10.60 6.46 -5.81
N GLN A 150 -10.36 7.54 -6.55
CA GLN A 150 -10.30 7.50 -8.02
C GLN A 150 -8.98 6.87 -8.47
N LEU A 151 -9.05 6.01 -9.48
CA LEU A 151 -7.87 5.48 -10.14
C LEU A 151 -7.27 6.53 -11.07
N ALA A 152 -5.95 6.59 -11.12
CA ALA A 152 -5.26 7.41 -12.11
C ALA A 152 -5.53 6.86 -13.52
N THR A 153 -5.85 7.75 -14.46
CA THR A 153 -5.99 7.43 -15.88
C THR A 153 -4.71 7.69 -16.66
N GLU A 154 -3.79 8.46 -16.10
CA GLU A 154 -2.52 8.86 -16.70
C GLU A 154 -1.37 8.69 -15.69
N PRO A 155 -0.12 8.54 -16.15
CA PRO A 155 1.04 8.48 -15.27
C PRO A 155 1.13 9.72 -14.37
N THR A 156 1.44 9.50 -13.09
CA THR A 156 1.69 10.59 -12.15
C THR A 156 2.99 11.32 -12.53
N PRO A 157 2.99 12.66 -12.72
CA PRO A 157 4.19 13.40 -13.08
C PRO A 157 5.28 13.31 -12.01
N SER A 158 6.54 13.40 -12.41
CA SER A 158 7.68 13.47 -11.48
C SER A 158 7.63 14.74 -10.62
N GLY A 159 8.06 14.63 -9.37
CA GLY A 159 8.18 15.77 -8.44
C GLY A 159 6.90 16.17 -7.72
N VAL A 160 5.79 15.47 -7.95
CA VAL A 160 4.56 15.69 -7.17
C VAL A 160 4.69 15.08 -5.77
N THR A 161 4.10 15.74 -4.79
CA THR A 161 4.01 15.22 -3.43
C THR A 161 2.88 14.19 -3.33
N CYS A 162 3.21 12.97 -2.91
CA CYS A 162 2.25 11.91 -2.65
C CYS A 162 2.05 11.70 -1.15
N GLN A 163 0.87 11.23 -0.75
CA GLN A 163 0.56 10.84 0.62
C GLN A 163 0.47 9.30 0.73
N VAL A 164 1.00 8.76 1.83
CA VAL A 164 0.87 7.34 2.18
C VAL A 164 0.28 7.25 3.58
N ALA A 165 -0.71 6.38 3.77
CA ALA A 165 -1.34 6.12 5.06
C ALA A 165 -1.35 4.62 5.37
N GLY A 166 -1.23 4.28 6.65
CA GLY A 166 -1.25 2.91 7.14
C GLY A 166 -1.07 2.84 8.64
N TRP A 167 -1.16 1.64 9.20
CA TRP A 167 -1.04 1.40 10.65
C TRP A 167 0.33 0.88 11.08
N GLY A 168 1.32 0.93 10.18
CA GLY A 168 2.66 0.39 10.40
C GLY A 168 2.70 -1.13 10.63
N ARG A 169 3.72 -1.80 10.09
CA ARG A 169 4.11 -3.12 10.61
C ARG A 169 5.05 -2.98 11.81
N THR A 170 5.69 -1.83 11.94
CA THR A 170 6.81 -1.52 12.83
C THR A 170 6.51 -0.40 13.84
N GLU A 171 5.25 0.00 14.01
CA GLU A 171 4.89 0.88 15.13
C GLU A 171 4.96 0.06 16.43
N GLN A 172 6.16 -0.06 16.99
CA GLN A 172 6.28 0.09 18.44
C GLN A 172 5.77 1.49 18.73
N LEU A 173 4.65 1.59 19.46
CA LEU A 173 4.26 2.82 20.11
C LEU A 173 5.51 3.33 20.85
N ILE A 174 6.13 4.40 20.35
CA ILE A 174 7.14 5.11 21.13
C ILE A 174 6.34 5.72 22.30
N PRO A 175 6.66 5.34 23.55
CA PRO A 175 5.98 5.89 24.73
C PRO A 175 6.11 7.40 24.84
#